data_AF-A0A5E4CKB5-F1
#
_entry.id   AF-A0A5E4CKB5-F1
#
_cell.length_a   1.000
_cell.length_b   1.000
_cell.length_c   1.000
_cell.angle_alpha   90.00
_cell.angle_beta   90.00
_cell.angle_gamma   90.00
#
_symmetry.space_group_name_H-M   'P 1'
#
loop_
_entity.id
_entity.type
_entity.pdbx_description
1 polymer ?
#
loop_
_entity_poly.entity_id
_entity_poly.type
_entity_poly.pdbx_seq_one_letter_code
_entity_poly.pdbx_strand_id
1 'polypeptide(L)'
;PWGRCTGDCGPGGVQSRAVWCFHVEGWTSHLSNCDESSRPPTERSCFRVCDWHSDLFQWEVSDWHHCVLVPYAQGEVKPRTSECVTAQHGLQHRTVRCLQKLNRTMVASDICEHFAPQPPTEQACLIPCPRDCVVSEFSPWSKCSKGCGKKLQHRTRAAIAPPLYGGVQCPNLTESRACDVSISCPLGEEEYTFSLKVGPWSKCRLPHLKEISLSERTVLDFSSDSNEQVTFRHQSYKAHHHSQPWDIEIGFQTRQVWCTRSDGKNALLSLCMQDSFPLTVQPCLMPKDCETSEWTSWSPCSKTCRSGNLSPGFRSRSRKVKHIAIGGGKECPELLEKEACIVEGDLLQPCP
;
A
#
# COMPACT_ATOMS: atom_id res chain seq x y z
N PRO A 1 -36.15 -36.35 13.70
CA PRO A 1 -34.87 -35.62 13.93
C PRO A 1 -33.79 -36.65 14.27
N TRP A 2 -32.53 -36.42 13.88
CA TRP A 2 -31.43 -37.31 14.24
C TRP A 2 -30.98 -37.08 15.68
N GLY A 3 -30.64 -38.15 16.39
CA GLY A 3 -30.09 -38.10 17.75
C GLY A 3 -28.65 -37.60 17.80
N ARG A 4 -28.04 -37.60 18.99
CA ARG A 4 -26.61 -37.30 19.17
C ARG A 4 -25.75 -38.38 18.52
N CYS A 5 -24.54 -38.02 18.08
CA CYS A 5 -23.58 -38.96 17.51
C CYS A 5 -22.99 -39.83 18.62
N THR A 6 -23.21 -41.15 18.54
CA THR A 6 -22.78 -42.16 19.53
C THR A 6 -21.86 -43.19 18.87
N GLY A 7 -21.00 -43.87 19.64
CA GLY A 7 -20.06 -44.87 19.11
C GLY A 7 -18.59 -44.44 19.16
N ASP A 8 -17.78 -45.04 18.30
CA ASP A 8 -16.32 -44.86 18.29
C ASP A 8 -15.90 -43.46 17.82
N CYS A 9 -14.76 -43.00 18.32
CA CYS A 9 -14.21 -41.70 17.99
C CYS A 9 -13.81 -41.61 16.51
N GLY A 10 -14.10 -40.48 15.86
CA GLY A 10 -13.77 -40.24 14.46
C GLY A 10 -14.91 -40.60 13.50
N PRO A 11 -14.63 -41.09 12.27
CA PRO A 11 -15.66 -41.36 11.25
C PRO A 11 -16.55 -42.58 11.56
N GLY A 12 -16.26 -43.33 12.63
CA GLY A 12 -17.02 -44.51 13.06
C GLY A 12 -18.25 -44.21 13.93
N GLY A 13 -18.59 -42.93 14.15
CA GLY A 13 -19.78 -42.56 14.90
C GLY A 13 -21.07 -42.88 14.13
N VAL A 14 -22.14 -43.20 14.87
CA VAL A 14 -23.47 -43.46 14.31
C VAL A 14 -24.50 -42.57 15.01
N GLN A 15 -25.35 -41.92 14.20
CA GLN A 15 -26.55 -41.23 14.65
C GLN A 15 -27.76 -42.10 14.34
N SER A 16 -28.59 -42.34 15.34
CA SER A 16 -29.87 -43.02 15.19
C SER A 16 -31.03 -42.03 15.21
N ARG A 17 -32.11 -42.38 14.50
CA ARG A 17 -33.41 -41.70 14.60
C ARG A 17 -34.51 -42.74 14.69
N ALA A 18 -35.56 -42.39 15.42
CA ALA A 18 -36.77 -43.18 15.41
C ALA A 18 -37.57 -42.91 14.13
N VAL A 19 -38.07 -43.99 13.53
CA VAL A 19 -38.93 -43.99 12.34
C VAL A 19 -40.19 -44.77 12.69
N TRP A 20 -41.35 -44.25 12.29
CA TRP A 20 -42.65 -44.82 12.61
C TRP A 20 -43.46 -44.97 11.33
N CYS A 21 -44.22 -46.05 11.23
CA CYS A 21 -45.28 -46.18 10.24
C CYS A 21 -46.50 -45.41 10.71
N PHE A 22 -47.18 -44.72 9.81
CA PHE A 22 -48.46 -44.09 10.12
C PHE A 22 -49.50 -44.46 9.06
N HIS A 23 -50.72 -44.71 9.50
CA HIS A 23 -51.86 -44.87 8.61
C HIS A 23 -52.32 -43.51 8.08
N VAL A 24 -53.03 -43.50 6.95
CA VAL A 24 -53.65 -42.29 6.38
C VAL A 24 -54.62 -41.60 7.36
N GLU A 25 -55.10 -42.33 8.37
CA GLU A 25 -55.97 -41.85 9.46
C GLU A 25 -55.20 -41.29 10.67
N GLY A 26 -53.86 -41.27 10.64
CA GLY A 26 -53.01 -40.61 11.64
C GLY A 26 -52.50 -41.50 12.79
N TRP A 27 -52.90 -42.77 12.86
CA TRP A 27 -52.41 -43.71 13.87
C TRP A 27 -51.05 -44.30 13.52
N THR A 28 -50.16 -44.45 14.51
CA THR A 28 -48.86 -45.10 14.31
C THR A 28 -48.99 -46.63 14.39
N SER A 29 -48.28 -47.33 13.51
CA SER A 29 -48.27 -48.80 13.46
C SER A 29 -46.85 -49.36 13.52
N HIS A 30 -46.74 -50.68 13.73
CA HIS A 30 -45.46 -51.36 13.82
C HIS A 30 -44.70 -51.31 12.49
N LEU A 31 -43.36 -51.24 12.57
CA LEU A 31 -42.48 -51.01 11.42
C LEU A 31 -42.54 -52.13 10.34
N SER A 32 -43.03 -53.31 10.72
CA SER A 32 -43.30 -54.45 9.83
C SER A 32 -44.46 -54.21 8.85
N ASN A 33 -45.32 -53.24 9.13
CA ASN A 33 -46.51 -52.96 8.33
C ASN A 33 -46.25 -51.93 7.22
N CYS A 34 -45.06 -51.31 7.19
CA CYS A 34 -44.63 -50.49 6.06
C CYS A 34 -43.81 -51.31 5.07
N ASP A 35 -43.94 -50.94 3.80
CA ASP A 35 -43.11 -51.48 2.74
C ASP A 35 -41.62 -51.17 2.99
N GLU A 36 -40.80 -52.20 2.90
CA GLU A 36 -39.37 -52.17 3.23
C GLU A 36 -38.60 -51.25 2.28
N SER A 37 -39.06 -51.14 1.02
CA SER A 37 -38.46 -50.27 0.00
C SER A 37 -38.66 -48.77 0.27
N SER A 38 -39.73 -48.43 0.99
CA SER A 38 -40.11 -47.05 1.31
C SER A 38 -39.54 -46.55 2.64
N ARG A 39 -38.86 -47.43 3.39
CA ARG A 39 -38.38 -47.13 4.74
C ARG A 39 -37.20 -46.15 4.69
N PRO A 40 -37.30 -44.98 5.33
CA PRO A 40 -36.17 -44.08 5.49
C PRO A 40 -35.06 -44.73 6.35
N PRO A 41 -33.78 -44.40 6.13
CA PRO A 41 -32.70 -44.94 6.95
C PRO A 41 -32.88 -44.55 8.43
N THR A 42 -32.72 -45.53 9.32
CA THR A 42 -32.82 -45.35 10.78
C THR A 42 -31.49 -44.91 11.40
N GLU A 43 -30.39 -45.13 10.69
CA GLU A 43 -29.02 -44.83 11.11
C GLU A 43 -28.26 -44.10 10.01
N ARG A 44 -27.32 -43.24 10.40
CA ARG A 44 -26.35 -42.62 9.50
C ARG A 44 -24.99 -42.51 10.16
N SER A 45 -23.93 -42.52 9.36
CA SER A 45 -22.59 -42.23 9.85
C SER A 45 -22.48 -40.75 10.24
N CYS A 46 -21.74 -40.51 11.31
CA CYS A 46 -21.42 -39.18 11.82
C CYS A 46 -20.00 -39.16 12.35
N PHE A 47 -19.36 -38.00 12.30
CA PHE A 47 -18.04 -37.84 12.90
C PHE A 47 -18.19 -37.54 14.39
N ARG A 48 -17.70 -38.43 15.26
CA ARG A 48 -17.72 -38.21 16.71
C ARG A 48 -16.41 -37.57 17.17
N VAL A 49 -16.50 -36.31 17.57
CA VAL A 49 -15.38 -35.56 18.15
C VAL A 49 -15.12 -36.05 19.57
N CYS A 50 -13.84 -36.24 19.92
CA CYS A 50 -13.39 -36.76 21.23
C CYS A 50 -12.22 -35.92 21.73
N ASP A 51 -11.97 -35.90 23.04
CA ASP A 51 -11.02 -34.99 23.69
C ASP A 51 -9.60 -35.03 23.10
N TRP A 52 -9.10 -36.21 22.72
CA TRP A 52 -7.76 -36.36 22.13
C TRP A 52 -7.61 -35.76 20.72
N HIS A 53 -8.72 -35.46 20.03
CA HIS A 53 -8.68 -34.80 18.73
C HIS A 53 -8.36 -33.29 18.84
N SER A 54 -8.36 -32.69 20.04
CA SER A 54 -7.96 -31.30 20.25
C SER A 54 -6.53 -31.02 19.76
N ASP A 55 -5.67 -32.05 19.77
CA ASP A 55 -4.29 -31.93 19.33
C ASP A 55 -4.14 -31.95 17.80
N LEU A 56 -5.19 -32.31 17.06
CA LEU A 56 -5.17 -32.47 15.61
C LEU A 56 -5.75 -31.29 14.84
N PHE A 57 -6.55 -30.45 15.48
CA PHE A 57 -7.25 -29.34 14.85
C PHE A 57 -6.90 -28.00 15.52
N GLN A 58 -6.88 -26.93 14.74
CA GLN A 58 -6.67 -25.59 15.26
C GLN A 58 -7.37 -24.52 14.41
N TRP A 59 -7.70 -23.41 15.05
CA TRP A 59 -8.13 -22.20 14.35
C TRP A 59 -6.93 -21.52 13.67
N GLU A 60 -7.04 -21.28 12.37
CA GLU A 60 -6.20 -20.35 11.63
C GLU A 60 -6.94 -19.02 11.49
N VAL A 61 -6.30 -17.95 11.93
CA VAL A 61 -6.84 -16.59 11.96
C VAL A 61 -5.97 -15.72 11.07
N SER A 62 -6.57 -15.03 10.10
CA SER A 62 -5.84 -14.06 9.29
C SER A 62 -5.64 -12.74 10.02
N ASP A 63 -4.76 -11.90 9.47
CA ASP A 63 -4.70 -10.50 9.84
C ASP A 63 -6.03 -9.79 9.56
N TRP A 64 -6.25 -8.68 10.25
CA TRP A 64 -7.40 -7.81 10.03
C TRP A 64 -7.28 -7.10 8.69
N HIS A 65 -8.36 -7.09 7.91
CA HIS A 65 -8.45 -6.24 6.72
C HIS A 65 -8.50 -4.75 7.09
N HIS A 66 -8.38 -3.86 6.10
CA HIS A 66 -8.50 -2.43 6.33
C HIS A 66 -9.86 -2.06 6.95
N CYS A 67 -9.88 -1.02 7.78
CA CYS A 67 -11.09 -0.53 8.43
C CYS A 67 -12.02 0.12 7.39
N VAL A 68 -13.26 -0.34 7.28
CA VAL A 68 -14.26 0.18 6.33
C VAL A 68 -15.39 0.86 7.10
N LEU A 69 -15.93 1.95 6.58
CA LEU A 69 -17.08 2.64 7.19
C LEU A 69 -18.31 1.74 7.20
N VAL A 70 -19.01 1.71 8.34
CA VAL A 70 -20.28 0.98 8.46
C VAL A 70 -21.38 1.76 7.75
N PRO A 71 -22.08 1.19 6.75
CA PRO A 71 -23.22 1.85 6.13
C PRO A 71 -24.35 1.99 7.17
N TYR A 72 -24.84 3.21 7.40
CA TYR A 72 -26.10 3.40 8.13
C TYR A 72 -27.25 3.01 7.20
N ALA A 73 -28.28 2.34 7.72
CA ALA A 73 -29.36 1.70 6.96
C ALA A 73 -30.27 2.66 6.14
N GLN A 74 -29.94 3.95 5.99
CA GLN A 74 -30.84 5.00 5.49
C GLN A 74 -30.21 6.01 4.51
N GLY A 75 -29.24 5.61 3.68
CA GLY A 75 -28.90 6.36 2.45
C GLY A 75 -27.41 6.66 2.22
N GLU A 76 -27.10 6.91 0.94
CA GLU A 76 -25.81 7.12 0.24
C GLU A 76 -24.51 7.09 1.06
N VAL A 77 -23.59 6.23 0.60
CA VAL A 77 -22.18 6.16 1.02
C VAL A 77 -21.45 7.42 0.55
N LYS A 78 -21.53 8.50 1.31
CA LYS A 78 -20.62 9.65 1.20
C LYS A 78 -19.98 9.90 2.57
N PRO A 79 -18.65 10.13 2.63
CA PRO A 79 -18.01 10.58 3.86
C PRO A 79 -18.62 11.94 4.25
N ARG A 80 -19.34 12.00 5.37
CA ARG A 80 -19.80 13.26 5.94
C ARG A 80 -18.60 14.01 6.51
N THR A 81 -18.02 14.90 5.72
CA THR A 81 -16.94 15.80 6.16
C THR A 81 -17.43 16.80 7.22
N SER A 82 -18.74 17.07 7.30
CA SER A 82 -19.31 18.11 8.18
C SER A 82 -19.65 17.68 9.61
N GLU A 83 -19.69 16.38 9.95
CA GLU A 83 -20.10 15.89 11.29
C GLU A 83 -19.01 15.11 12.03
N CYS A 84 -17.88 14.85 11.38
CA CYS A 84 -16.79 14.09 11.98
C CYS A 84 -15.82 15.02 12.70
N VAL A 85 -15.75 14.94 14.03
CA VAL A 85 -14.88 15.80 14.85
C VAL A 85 -13.47 15.21 15.04
N THR A 86 -13.38 13.91 15.34
CA THR A 86 -12.08 13.23 15.61
C THR A 86 -11.90 11.91 14.86
N ALA A 87 -12.91 11.03 14.87
CA ALA A 87 -12.90 9.78 14.11
C ALA A 87 -14.32 9.28 13.75
N GLN A 88 -14.42 8.50 12.67
CA GLN A 88 -15.60 7.76 12.25
C GLN A 88 -15.51 6.30 12.71
N HIS A 89 -16.65 5.70 13.00
CA HIS A 89 -16.72 4.28 13.34
C HIS A 89 -16.66 3.44 12.07
N GLY A 90 -15.76 2.46 12.07
CA GLY A 90 -15.64 1.47 11.02
C GLY A 90 -15.67 0.05 11.59
N LEU A 91 -15.71 -0.91 10.66
CA LEU A 91 -15.65 -2.33 10.94
C LEU A 91 -14.50 -2.96 10.16
N GLN A 92 -13.69 -3.75 10.86
CA GLN A 92 -12.69 -4.63 10.27
C GLN A 92 -13.23 -6.05 10.23
N HIS A 93 -12.95 -6.73 9.13
CA HIS A 93 -13.23 -8.15 8.96
C HIS A 93 -11.92 -8.93 8.93
N ARG A 94 -11.96 -10.19 9.35
CA ARG A 94 -10.87 -11.15 9.13
C ARG A 94 -11.43 -12.53 8.86
N THR A 95 -10.62 -13.36 8.22
CA THR A 95 -10.99 -14.75 7.93
C THR A 95 -10.55 -15.66 9.07
N VAL A 96 -11.45 -16.54 9.49
CA VAL A 96 -11.23 -17.54 10.53
C VAL A 96 -11.61 -18.90 9.95
N ARG A 97 -10.69 -19.86 9.98
CA ARG A 97 -10.85 -21.17 9.35
C ARG A 97 -10.33 -22.26 10.26
N CYS A 98 -11.02 -23.39 10.32
CA CYS A 98 -10.58 -24.57 11.07
C CYS A 98 -9.67 -25.42 10.18
N LEU A 99 -8.44 -25.68 10.64
CA LEU A 99 -7.46 -26.47 9.89
C LEU A 99 -6.99 -27.69 10.68
N GLN A 100 -6.63 -28.75 9.96
CA GLN A 100 -5.90 -29.88 10.50
C GLN A 100 -4.40 -29.53 10.65
N LYS A 101 -3.80 -29.76 11.82
CA LYS A 101 -2.41 -29.31 12.13
C LYS A 101 -1.34 -29.93 11.23
N LEU A 102 -1.49 -31.20 10.84
CA LEU A 102 -0.50 -31.93 10.04
C LEU A 102 -0.50 -31.50 8.56
N ASN A 103 -1.69 -31.44 7.95
CA ASN A 103 -1.83 -31.27 6.49
C ASN A 103 -2.34 -29.88 6.08
N ARG A 104 -2.68 -29.01 7.06
CA ARG A 104 -3.29 -27.68 6.85
C ARG A 104 -4.52 -27.69 5.95
N THR A 105 -5.23 -28.82 5.90
CA THR A 105 -6.48 -28.96 5.16
C THR A 105 -7.60 -28.24 5.89
N MET A 106 -8.45 -27.54 5.14
CA MET A 106 -9.64 -26.92 5.68
C MET A 106 -10.64 -28.01 6.06
N VAL A 107 -11.14 -27.95 7.29
CA VAL A 107 -12.19 -28.82 7.80
C VAL A 107 -13.38 -27.97 8.28
N ALA A 108 -14.50 -28.62 8.56
CA ALA A 108 -15.71 -27.93 9.01
C ALA A 108 -15.49 -27.20 10.36
N SER A 109 -16.12 -26.04 10.54
CA SER A 109 -15.90 -25.16 11.70
C SER A 109 -16.38 -25.78 13.02
N ASP A 110 -17.44 -26.57 12.94
CA ASP A 110 -18.04 -27.33 14.05
C ASP A 110 -17.04 -28.23 14.78
N ILE A 111 -16.04 -28.77 14.06
CA ILE A 111 -14.95 -29.56 14.64
C ILE A 111 -14.11 -28.71 15.60
N CYS A 112 -13.68 -27.52 15.19
CA CYS A 112 -12.88 -26.65 16.07
C CYS A 112 -13.72 -25.99 17.16
N GLU A 113 -14.97 -25.62 16.88
CA GLU A 113 -15.91 -25.04 17.85
C GLU A 113 -16.16 -25.96 19.05
N HIS A 114 -16.05 -27.28 18.85
CA HIS A 114 -16.16 -28.26 19.92
C HIS A 114 -15.05 -28.13 20.98
N PHE A 115 -13.86 -27.67 20.58
CA PHE A 115 -12.69 -27.56 21.47
C PHE A 115 -12.46 -26.14 21.96
N ALA A 116 -12.71 -25.13 21.12
CA ALA A 116 -12.48 -23.75 21.44
C ALA A 116 -13.47 -22.85 20.69
N PRO A 117 -14.00 -21.78 21.33
CA PRO A 117 -14.91 -20.87 20.68
C PRO A 117 -14.26 -20.24 19.44
N GLN A 118 -15.07 -20.02 18.40
CA GLN A 118 -14.61 -19.38 17.18
C GLN A 118 -14.07 -17.97 17.49
N PRO A 119 -12.82 -17.64 17.08
CA PRO A 119 -12.30 -16.28 17.18
C PRO A 119 -13.21 -15.27 16.47
N PRO A 120 -13.32 -14.01 16.96
CA PRO A 120 -14.22 -13.03 16.35
C PRO A 120 -13.80 -12.75 14.91
N THR A 121 -14.76 -12.74 13.98
CA THR A 121 -14.53 -12.41 12.56
C THR A 121 -14.58 -10.91 12.29
N GLU A 122 -15.11 -10.14 13.24
CA GLU A 122 -15.40 -8.72 13.11
C GLU A 122 -14.89 -7.95 14.33
N GLN A 123 -14.37 -6.74 14.10
CA GLN A 123 -13.90 -5.85 15.15
C GLN A 123 -14.20 -4.39 14.81
N ALA A 124 -14.63 -3.62 15.81
CA ALA A 124 -14.80 -2.19 15.69
C ALA A 124 -13.45 -1.46 15.59
N CYS A 125 -13.39 -0.47 14.71
CA CYS A 125 -12.20 0.34 14.46
C CYS A 125 -12.58 1.82 14.28
N LEU A 126 -11.58 2.70 14.39
CA LEU A 126 -11.75 4.14 14.24
C LEU A 126 -11.00 4.61 12.98
N ILE A 127 -11.72 5.28 12.09
CA ILE A 127 -11.17 5.90 10.88
C ILE A 127 -11.01 7.40 11.15
N PRO A 128 -9.79 7.98 11.07
CA PRO A 128 -9.60 9.41 11.25
C PRO A 128 -10.47 10.23 10.30
N CYS A 129 -11.05 11.34 10.79
CA CYS A 129 -11.85 12.21 9.94
C CYS A 129 -11.01 12.79 8.79
N PRO A 130 -11.59 12.94 7.59
CA PRO A 130 -10.97 13.70 6.51
C PRO A 130 -10.69 15.13 6.99
N ARG A 131 -9.46 15.61 6.77
CA ARG A 131 -9.08 17.00 7.07
C ARG A 131 -8.75 17.70 5.78
N ASP A 132 -9.51 18.74 5.48
CA ASP A 132 -9.32 19.53 4.28
C ASP A 132 -8.06 20.39 4.36
N CYS A 133 -7.54 20.77 3.20
CA CYS A 133 -6.44 21.71 3.14
C CYS A 133 -6.85 23.08 3.68
N VAL A 134 -6.05 23.64 4.57
CA VAL A 134 -6.22 24.99 5.10
C VAL A 134 -5.17 25.89 4.47
N VAL A 135 -5.60 27.02 3.89
CA VAL A 135 -4.74 28.00 3.22
C VAL A 135 -4.75 29.32 3.98
N SER A 136 -3.68 30.11 3.83
CA SER A 136 -3.59 31.46 4.38
C SER A 136 -4.40 32.46 3.57
N GLU A 137 -4.56 33.66 4.14
CA GLU A 137 -4.93 34.83 3.36
C GLU A 137 -3.92 35.10 2.24
N PHE A 138 -4.39 35.73 1.18
CA PHE A 138 -3.52 36.14 0.09
C PHE A 138 -2.60 37.28 0.49
N SER A 139 -1.38 37.25 -0.05
CA SER A 139 -0.46 38.38 -0.02
C SER A 139 -1.04 39.59 -0.76
N PRO A 140 -0.54 40.81 -0.46
CA PRO A 140 -0.87 41.99 -1.25
C PRO A 140 -0.51 41.78 -2.72
N TRP A 141 -1.27 42.43 -3.62
CA TRP A 141 -0.99 42.39 -5.05
C TRP A 141 0.41 42.93 -5.35
N SER A 142 1.14 42.23 -6.21
CA SER A 142 2.43 42.69 -6.70
C SER A 142 2.29 43.96 -7.56
N LYS A 143 3.40 44.66 -7.83
CA LYS A 143 3.39 45.79 -8.78
C LYS A 143 3.09 45.27 -10.19
N CYS A 144 2.34 46.03 -10.99
CA CYS A 144 2.04 45.66 -12.38
C CYS A 144 3.33 45.41 -13.15
N SER A 145 3.34 44.35 -13.97
CA SER A 145 4.48 44.04 -14.84
C SER A 145 4.82 45.22 -15.76
N LYS A 146 6.13 45.44 -15.98
CA LYS A 146 6.63 46.44 -16.92
C LYS A 146 6.61 45.84 -18.33
N GLY A 147 5.78 46.40 -19.21
CA GLY A 147 5.59 45.99 -20.60
C GLY A 147 4.42 46.75 -21.23
N CYS A 148 4.38 46.80 -22.57
CA CYS A 148 3.26 47.37 -23.31
C CYS A 148 2.16 46.29 -23.48
N GLY A 149 0.88 46.66 -23.38
CA GLY A 149 -0.27 45.73 -23.41
C GLY A 149 -1.00 45.51 -22.07
N LYS A 150 -1.75 44.40 -21.94
CA LYS A 150 -2.49 44.03 -20.71
C LYS A 150 -1.51 43.67 -19.59
N LYS A 151 -1.25 44.62 -18.69
CA LYS A 151 -0.38 44.40 -17.53
C LYS A 151 -1.04 43.43 -16.56
N LEU A 152 -0.24 42.54 -15.96
CA LEU A 152 -0.72 41.57 -14.97
C LEU A 152 -0.11 41.89 -13.60
N GLN A 153 -0.91 41.67 -12.56
CA GLN A 153 -0.48 41.57 -11.18
C GLN A 153 -0.76 40.16 -10.68
N HIS A 154 0.04 39.70 -9.72
CA HIS A 154 -0.16 38.41 -9.06
C HIS A 154 -0.15 38.58 -7.55
N ARG A 155 -0.83 37.65 -6.87
CA ARG A 155 -0.73 37.45 -5.42
C ARG A 155 -0.64 35.97 -5.12
N THR A 156 -0.10 35.64 -3.95
CA THR A 156 0.15 34.26 -3.53
C THR A 156 -0.34 34.04 -2.10
N ARG A 157 -0.74 32.82 -1.79
CA ARG A 157 -1.07 32.35 -0.44
C ARG A 157 -0.38 31.01 -0.18
N ALA A 158 -0.16 30.68 1.08
CA ALA A 158 0.48 29.43 1.47
C ALA A 158 -0.56 28.40 1.96
N ALA A 159 -0.27 27.11 1.79
CA ALA A 159 -1.00 26.05 2.47
C ALA A 159 -0.49 25.95 3.92
N ILE A 160 -1.35 26.28 4.88
CA ILE A 160 -1.06 26.18 6.32
C ILE A 160 -1.10 24.73 6.77
N ALA A 161 -2.05 23.94 6.25
CA ALA A 161 -2.17 22.52 6.53
C ALA A 161 -2.51 21.74 5.24
N PRO A 162 -1.79 20.64 4.93
CA PRO A 162 -2.09 19.80 3.78
C PRO A 162 -3.37 18.96 4.01
N PRO A 163 -4.02 18.48 2.93
CA PRO A 163 -5.17 17.58 3.07
C PRO A 163 -4.74 16.22 3.64
N LEU A 164 -5.51 15.67 4.59
CA LEU A 164 -5.27 14.37 5.22
C LEU A 164 -6.51 13.49 5.18
N TYR A 165 -6.29 12.17 5.19
CA TYR A 165 -7.35 11.14 5.30
C TYR A 165 -8.49 11.28 4.27
N GLY A 166 -8.15 11.68 3.04
CA GLY A 166 -9.14 11.87 1.97
C GLY A 166 -9.85 13.22 1.97
N GLY A 167 -9.36 14.20 2.73
CA GLY A 167 -9.84 15.58 2.70
C GLY A 167 -9.61 16.30 1.36
N VAL A 168 -10.32 17.42 1.17
CA VAL A 168 -10.31 18.21 -0.07
C VAL A 168 -8.93 18.82 -0.32
N GLN A 169 -8.44 18.69 -1.55
CA GLN A 169 -7.17 19.24 -1.99
C GLN A 169 -7.14 20.79 -1.91
N CYS A 170 -5.93 21.35 -1.77
CA CYS A 170 -5.77 22.79 -1.64
C CYS A 170 -6.29 23.53 -2.88
N PRO A 171 -7.04 24.63 -2.69
CA PRO A 171 -7.40 25.52 -3.79
C PRO A 171 -6.16 26.26 -4.33
N ASN A 172 -6.30 26.95 -5.47
CA ASN A 172 -5.19 27.64 -6.12
C ASN A 172 -4.44 28.57 -5.15
N LEU A 173 -3.12 28.40 -5.07
CA LEU A 173 -2.23 29.16 -4.19
C LEU A 173 -1.75 30.48 -4.82
N THR A 174 -1.97 30.66 -6.12
CA THR A 174 -1.57 31.85 -6.86
C THR A 174 -2.78 32.37 -7.63
N GLU A 175 -2.94 33.68 -7.64
CA GLU A 175 -4.00 34.37 -8.39
C GLU A 175 -3.39 35.50 -9.22
N SER A 176 -3.86 35.63 -10.45
CA SER A 176 -3.44 36.67 -11.40
C SER A 176 -4.63 37.52 -11.83
N ARG A 177 -4.40 38.83 -11.98
CA ARG A 177 -5.40 39.77 -12.50
C ARG A 177 -4.79 40.74 -13.50
N ALA A 178 -5.60 41.24 -14.42
CA ALA A 178 -5.23 42.36 -15.28
C ALA A 178 -5.24 43.68 -14.50
N CYS A 179 -4.31 44.57 -14.80
CA CYS A 179 -4.32 45.95 -14.31
C CYS A 179 -5.23 46.81 -15.20
N ASP A 180 -5.95 47.76 -14.59
CA ASP A 180 -6.83 48.70 -15.31
C ASP A 180 -6.09 49.73 -16.20
N VAL A 181 -4.76 49.69 -16.24
CA VAL A 181 -3.97 50.65 -17.04
C VAL A 181 -3.74 50.08 -18.44
N SER A 182 -4.65 50.38 -19.36
CA SER A 182 -4.46 50.15 -20.80
C SER A 182 -3.53 51.21 -21.39
N ILE A 183 -2.26 50.87 -21.61
CA ILE A 183 -1.36 51.71 -22.41
C ILE A 183 -1.43 51.20 -23.85
N SER A 184 -1.85 52.06 -24.78
CA SER A 184 -1.88 51.77 -26.22
C SER A 184 -0.45 51.68 -26.77
N CYS A 185 -0.11 50.54 -27.36
CA CYS A 185 1.19 50.32 -27.99
C CYS A 185 1.16 50.84 -29.43
N PRO A 186 2.20 51.53 -29.91
CA PRO A 186 2.31 51.86 -31.33
C PRO A 186 2.40 50.57 -32.16
N LEU A 187 1.62 50.53 -33.25
CA LEU A 187 1.44 49.40 -34.16
C LEU A 187 2.76 48.72 -34.53
N GLY A 188 2.89 47.45 -34.10
CA GLY A 188 4.04 46.60 -34.45
C GLY A 188 4.41 45.51 -33.43
N GLU A 189 3.57 45.19 -32.44
CA GLU A 189 3.87 44.08 -31.51
C GLU A 189 3.12 42.83 -31.95
N GLU A 190 3.91 41.93 -32.55
CA GLU A 190 3.52 40.64 -33.08
C GLU A 190 2.75 39.83 -32.03
N GLU A 191 1.71 39.12 -32.49
CA GLU A 191 0.89 38.24 -31.69
C GLU A 191 1.75 37.06 -31.20
N TYR A 192 2.45 37.28 -30.09
CA TYR A 192 3.35 36.28 -29.54
C TYR A 192 2.56 35.06 -29.05
N THR A 193 2.85 33.89 -29.62
CA THR A 193 2.33 32.62 -29.15
C THR A 193 3.17 32.12 -27.97
N PHE A 194 2.49 31.60 -26.94
CA PHE A 194 3.12 31.10 -25.73
C PHE A 194 3.01 29.57 -25.67
N SER A 195 4.11 28.90 -25.38
CA SER A 195 4.20 27.44 -25.29
C SER A 195 4.70 27.03 -23.91
N LEU A 196 3.99 26.11 -23.26
CA LEU A 196 4.41 25.55 -21.99
C LEU A 196 5.45 24.46 -22.24
N LYS A 197 6.59 24.54 -21.56
CA LYS A 197 7.60 23.48 -21.52
C LYS A 197 7.69 22.90 -20.11
N VAL A 198 7.59 21.58 -20.03
CA VAL A 198 7.65 20.82 -18.78
C VAL A 198 8.91 19.97 -18.79
N GLY A 199 9.77 20.18 -17.80
CA GLY A 199 11.00 19.41 -17.61
C GLY A 199 10.73 18.03 -17.00
N PRO A 200 11.73 17.12 -17.05
CA PRO A 200 11.65 15.82 -16.40
C PRO A 200 11.63 15.96 -14.87
N TRP A 201 11.12 14.92 -14.19
CA TRP A 201 11.17 14.82 -12.73
C TRP A 201 12.60 14.63 -12.22
N SER A 202 12.92 15.31 -11.13
CA SER A 202 14.19 15.13 -10.43
C SER A 202 14.23 13.77 -9.69
N LYS A 203 15.43 13.37 -9.26
CA LYS A 203 15.59 12.18 -8.41
C LYS A 203 14.87 12.38 -7.07
N CYS A 204 14.36 11.30 -6.47
CA CYS A 204 13.68 11.36 -5.18
C CYS A 204 14.65 11.86 -4.09
N ARG A 205 14.26 12.89 -3.34
CA ARG A 205 15.07 13.47 -2.25
C ARG A 205 14.25 13.62 -0.97
N LEU A 206 14.92 13.49 0.18
CA LEU A 206 14.32 13.76 1.48
C LEU A 206 14.08 15.26 1.69
N PRO A 207 13.03 15.66 2.44
CA PRO A 207 12.81 17.06 2.78
C PRO A 207 13.95 17.56 3.66
N HIS A 208 14.91 18.28 3.08
CA HIS A 208 15.99 18.90 3.83
C HIS A 208 15.43 20.06 4.66
N LEU A 209 15.69 20.07 5.97
CA LEU A 209 15.39 21.19 6.89
C LEU A 209 16.06 22.52 6.48
N LYS A 210 16.97 22.50 5.49
CA LYS A 210 17.58 23.69 4.88
C LYS A 210 17.00 24.07 3.50
N GLU A 211 16.12 23.25 2.91
CA GLU A 211 15.44 23.53 1.63
C GLU A 211 14.00 24.01 1.78
N ILE A 212 13.45 24.02 3.00
CA ILE A 212 12.27 24.86 3.34
C ILE A 212 12.59 26.36 3.11
N SER A 213 13.89 26.72 3.08
CA SER A 213 14.37 28.06 2.72
C SER A 213 14.59 28.27 1.20
N LEU A 214 14.53 27.23 0.37
CA LEU A 214 14.89 27.33 -1.06
C LEU A 214 13.79 26.86 -2.03
N SER A 215 12.82 26.07 -1.57
CA SER A 215 11.64 25.73 -2.39
C SER A 215 10.56 26.82 -2.40
N GLU A 216 10.77 27.92 -1.69
CA GLU A 216 10.05 29.18 -1.90
C GLU A 216 10.65 30.05 -3.02
N ARG A 217 11.72 29.61 -3.70
CA ARG A 217 12.22 30.28 -4.92
C ARG A 217 11.52 29.75 -6.16
N THR A 218 10.28 30.19 -6.37
CA THR A 218 9.82 30.53 -7.71
C THR A 218 10.41 31.87 -8.13
N VAL A 219 11.74 32.04 -8.16
CA VAL A 219 12.34 33.28 -8.65
C VAL A 219 13.67 32.99 -9.31
N LEU A 220 13.73 33.40 -10.58
CA LEU A 220 14.93 33.66 -11.37
C LEU A 220 16.00 34.37 -10.53
N ASP A 221 17.23 33.92 -10.66
CA ASP A 221 18.41 34.68 -10.25
C ASP A 221 18.49 35.95 -11.14
N PHE A 222 18.16 37.11 -10.56
CA PHE A 222 18.53 38.40 -11.11
C PHE A 222 19.59 38.99 -10.17
N SER A 223 20.82 39.06 -10.67
CA SER A 223 21.92 39.72 -9.98
C SER A 223 21.62 41.22 -9.77
N SER A 224 21.99 41.65 -8.55
CA SER A 224 22.30 43.00 -8.04
C SER A 224 21.18 43.96 -7.65
N ASP A 225 21.28 44.38 -6.38
CA ASP A 225 20.72 45.55 -5.69
C ASP A 225 19.29 45.49 -5.15
N SER A 226 19.14 44.93 -3.93
CA SER A 226 18.48 45.62 -2.81
C SER A 226 18.59 44.80 -1.51
N ASN A 227 19.18 45.42 -0.48
CA ASN A 227 19.24 44.90 0.88
C ASN A 227 17.84 44.98 1.53
N GLU A 228 17.13 43.86 1.64
CA GLU A 228 16.03 43.73 2.60
C GLU A 228 16.12 42.40 3.35
N GLN A 229 16.35 42.51 4.66
CA GLN A 229 16.55 41.39 5.57
C GLN A 229 15.25 41.16 6.36
N VAL A 230 14.54 40.09 6.03
CA VAL A 230 13.33 39.67 6.76
C VAL A 230 13.71 38.63 7.80
N THR A 231 13.44 38.94 9.08
CA THR A 231 13.66 38.06 10.22
C THR A 231 12.40 37.25 10.53
N PHE A 232 12.43 35.92 10.30
CA PHE A 232 11.35 35.01 10.73
C PHE A 232 11.85 33.97 11.75
N ARG A 233 11.07 33.83 12.82
CA ARG A 233 11.34 33.04 14.02
C ARG A 233 11.01 31.56 13.76
N HIS A 234 11.99 30.68 13.89
CA HIS A 234 11.84 29.23 13.70
C HIS A 234 11.03 28.61 14.85
N GLN A 235 9.91 27.95 14.55
CA GLN A 235 9.35 26.91 15.42
C GLN A 235 9.87 25.56 14.96
N SER A 236 10.79 25.01 15.76
CA SER A 236 11.41 23.70 15.58
C SER A 236 10.34 22.60 15.72
N TYR A 237 10.00 21.95 14.61
CA TYR A 237 9.43 20.61 14.66
C TYR A 237 10.55 19.64 15.03
N LYS A 238 10.54 19.15 16.27
CA LYS A 238 11.42 18.06 16.70
C LYS A 238 10.92 16.76 16.06
N ALA A 239 11.70 16.18 15.17
CA ALA A 239 11.49 14.83 14.69
C ALA A 239 11.74 13.85 15.85
N HIS A 240 10.72 13.07 16.22
CA HIS A 240 10.88 11.96 17.13
C HIS A 240 11.73 10.88 16.46
N HIS A 241 12.99 10.77 16.88
CA HIS A 241 13.91 9.73 16.48
C HIS A 241 13.58 8.43 17.21
N HIS A 242 12.88 7.51 16.56
CA HIS A 242 13.01 6.06 16.75
C HIS A 242 12.44 5.35 15.52
N SER A 243 13.13 5.47 14.38
CA SER A 243 12.82 4.70 13.17
C SER A 243 13.82 3.56 13.03
N GLN A 244 13.33 2.36 12.74
CA GLN A 244 14.19 1.23 12.43
C GLN A 244 14.94 1.49 11.11
N PRO A 245 16.14 0.90 10.89
CA PRO A 245 16.97 1.19 9.72
C PRO A 245 16.27 0.95 8.36
N TRP A 246 15.20 0.14 8.33
CA TRP A 246 14.49 -0.28 7.11
C TRP A 246 13.08 0.28 6.93
N ASP A 247 12.69 1.30 7.70
CA ASP A 247 11.37 1.92 7.53
C ASP A 247 11.24 2.62 6.16
N ILE A 248 10.02 2.61 5.61
CA ILE A 248 9.69 3.22 4.32
C ILE A 248 9.75 4.74 4.47
N GLU A 249 10.68 5.37 3.75
CA GLU A 249 10.85 6.83 3.74
C GLU A 249 10.20 7.43 2.50
N ILE A 250 9.34 8.43 2.72
CA ILE A 250 8.68 9.19 1.65
C ILE A 250 9.51 10.44 1.37
N GLY A 251 10.05 10.52 0.16
CA GLY A 251 10.70 11.69 -0.39
C GLY A 251 9.80 12.45 -1.36
N PHE A 252 10.35 13.48 -1.98
CA PHE A 252 9.66 14.27 -3.01
C PHE A 252 10.51 14.38 -4.27
N GLN A 253 9.83 14.34 -5.42
CA GLN A 253 10.39 14.71 -6.71
C GLN A 253 9.85 16.09 -7.10
N THR A 254 10.72 16.87 -7.72
CA THR A 254 10.40 18.21 -8.24
C THR A 254 10.67 18.27 -9.73
N ARG A 255 9.86 19.00 -10.49
CA ARG A 255 10.15 19.28 -11.90
C ARG A 255 10.03 20.76 -12.19
N GLN A 256 10.84 21.22 -13.14
CA GLN A 256 10.82 22.60 -13.59
C GLN A 256 9.76 22.78 -14.69
N VAL A 257 9.04 23.89 -14.63
CA VAL A 257 8.06 24.29 -15.64
C VAL A 257 8.33 25.73 -16.03
N TRP A 258 8.37 26.00 -17.34
CA TRP A 258 8.62 27.33 -17.85
C TRP A 258 7.77 27.60 -19.08
N CYS A 259 7.33 28.85 -19.22
CA CYS A 259 6.56 29.31 -20.37
C CYS A 259 7.54 29.97 -21.35
N THR A 260 7.57 29.51 -22.58
CA THR A 260 8.40 30.11 -23.63
C THR A 260 7.54 30.87 -24.63
N ARG A 261 7.89 32.12 -24.86
CA ARG A 261 7.32 32.97 -25.90
C ARG A 261 7.90 32.60 -27.27
N SER A 262 7.19 32.89 -28.35
CA SER A 262 7.59 32.57 -29.74
C SER A 262 8.96 33.15 -30.15
N ASP A 263 9.47 34.16 -29.46
CA ASP A 263 10.82 34.72 -29.62
C ASP A 263 11.91 33.93 -28.84
N GLY A 264 11.55 32.81 -28.23
CA GLY A 264 12.44 31.96 -27.45
C GLY A 264 12.71 32.46 -26.02
N LYS A 265 12.16 33.61 -25.61
CA LYS A 265 12.37 34.15 -24.26
C LYS A 265 11.42 33.51 -23.25
N ASN A 266 11.88 33.43 -22.01
CA ASN A 266 11.06 32.98 -20.89
C ASN A 266 9.98 34.03 -20.59
N ALA A 267 8.74 33.58 -20.52
CA ALA A 267 7.57 34.36 -20.20
C ALA A 267 6.95 33.89 -18.88
N LEU A 268 6.05 34.72 -18.33
CA LEU A 268 5.35 34.39 -17.09
C LEU A 268 4.46 33.15 -17.29
N LEU A 269 4.49 32.21 -16.35
CA LEU A 269 3.79 30.93 -16.46
C LEU A 269 2.27 31.08 -16.67
N SER A 270 1.69 32.17 -16.14
CA SER A 270 0.27 32.52 -16.30
C SER A 270 -0.14 32.91 -17.73
N LEU A 271 0.81 33.22 -18.61
CA LEU A 271 0.55 33.47 -20.04
C LEU A 271 0.39 32.17 -20.83
N CYS A 272 0.93 31.07 -20.31
CA CYS A 272 0.77 29.73 -20.89
C CYS A 272 -0.38 28.94 -20.27
N MET A 273 -0.80 29.26 -19.04
CA MET A 273 -1.80 28.49 -18.28
C MET A 273 -2.68 29.47 -17.49
N GLN A 274 -3.97 29.53 -17.81
CA GLN A 274 -4.95 30.36 -17.10
C GLN A 274 -5.61 29.64 -15.90
N ASP A 275 -5.82 28.32 -15.97
CA ASP A 275 -6.69 27.63 -14.99
C ASP A 275 -6.15 26.31 -14.39
N SER A 276 -5.08 25.70 -14.93
CA SER A 276 -4.53 24.44 -14.39
C SER A 276 -3.01 24.42 -14.40
N PHE A 277 -2.39 24.45 -13.22
CA PHE A 277 -0.94 24.32 -13.11
C PHE A 277 -0.53 22.84 -13.13
N PRO A 278 0.45 22.44 -13.96
CA PRO A 278 1.01 21.10 -13.90
C PRO A 278 1.65 20.86 -12.53
N LEU A 279 1.38 19.72 -11.89
CA LEU A 279 2.00 19.32 -10.62
C LEU A 279 3.52 19.53 -10.68
N THR A 280 4.10 20.36 -9.83
CA THR A 280 5.55 20.62 -9.79
C THR A 280 6.27 19.79 -8.74
N VAL A 281 5.50 19.17 -7.84
CA VAL A 281 5.95 18.31 -6.75
C VAL A 281 5.08 17.06 -6.70
N GLN A 282 5.70 15.90 -6.53
CA GLN A 282 4.98 14.65 -6.28
C GLN A 282 5.71 13.80 -5.24
N PRO A 283 4.97 13.01 -4.42
CA PRO A 283 5.58 12.09 -3.47
C PRO A 283 6.29 10.94 -4.21
N CYS A 284 7.40 10.47 -3.66
CA CYS A 284 8.14 9.32 -4.15
C CYS A 284 8.64 8.47 -2.99
N LEU A 285 8.80 7.17 -3.22
CA LEU A 285 9.45 6.29 -2.26
C LEU A 285 10.97 6.44 -2.41
N MET A 286 11.67 6.65 -1.29
CA MET A 286 13.12 6.75 -1.31
C MET A 286 13.74 5.43 -1.79
N PRO A 287 14.63 5.46 -2.80
CA PRO A 287 15.26 4.24 -3.28
C PRO A 287 16.16 3.64 -2.20
N LYS A 288 15.86 2.41 -1.79
CA LYS A 288 16.73 1.59 -0.93
C LYS A 288 17.12 0.34 -1.73
N ASP A 289 18.42 0.17 -1.91
CA ASP A 289 18.98 -0.99 -2.62
C ASP A 289 18.74 -2.27 -1.82
N CYS A 290 18.64 -3.40 -2.52
CA CYS A 290 18.51 -4.69 -1.85
C CYS A 290 19.74 -5.02 -0.99
N GLU A 291 19.52 -5.43 0.26
CA GLU A 291 20.57 -5.95 1.13
C GLU A 291 20.53 -7.48 1.15
N THR A 292 21.69 -8.10 0.94
CA THR A 292 21.86 -9.56 1.04
C THR A 292 22.66 -9.93 2.28
N SER A 293 22.51 -11.15 2.75
CA SER A 293 23.36 -11.71 3.81
C SER A 293 24.79 -11.92 3.32
N GLU A 294 25.69 -12.14 4.27
CA GLU A 294 26.98 -12.76 3.97
C GLU A 294 26.78 -14.09 3.24
N TRP A 295 27.75 -14.45 2.41
CA TRP A 295 27.75 -15.71 1.69
C TRP A 295 27.91 -16.90 2.64
N THR A 296 27.26 -18.02 2.31
CA THR A 296 27.57 -19.30 2.96
C THR A 296 28.99 -19.75 2.61
N SER A 297 29.56 -20.63 3.43
CA SER A 297 30.76 -21.37 3.05
C SER A 297 30.54 -22.10 1.73
N TRP A 298 31.60 -22.22 0.93
CA TRP A 298 31.58 -22.97 -0.32
C TRP A 298 31.18 -24.42 -0.09
N SER A 299 30.32 -24.95 -0.96
CA SER A 299 30.05 -26.38 -1.02
C SER A 299 31.31 -27.16 -1.37
N PRO A 300 31.39 -28.45 -1.00
CA PRO A 300 32.39 -29.36 -1.56
C PRO A 300 32.36 -29.35 -3.09
N CYS A 301 33.51 -29.63 -3.72
CA CYS A 301 33.60 -29.69 -5.18
C CYS A 301 32.75 -30.85 -5.70
N SER A 302 31.94 -30.61 -6.73
CA SER A 302 31.06 -31.63 -7.32
C SER A 302 31.83 -32.80 -7.93
N LYS A 303 33.11 -32.61 -8.28
CA LYS A 303 33.99 -33.64 -8.80
C LYS A 303 34.57 -34.45 -7.64
N THR A 304 34.00 -35.62 -7.43
CA THR A 304 34.40 -36.59 -6.39
C THR A 304 35.18 -37.78 -6.94
N CYS A 305 35.26 -37.93 -8.27
CA CYS A 305 35.96 -39.04 -8.93
C CYS A 305 36.56 -38.61 -10.28
N ARG A 306 37.55 -39.36 -10.77
CA ARG A 306 38.25 -39.11 -12.04
C ARG A 306 37.47 -39.71 -13.22
N SER A 307 36.91 -38.86 -14.08
CA SER A 307 36.28 -39.23 -15.35
C SER A 307 37.17 -38.77 -16.52
N GLY A 308 37.20 -39.50 -17.64
CA GLY A 308 38.10 -39.27 -18.78
C GLY A 308 37.93 -37.92 -19.50
N ASN A 309 36.88 -37.16 -19.18
CA ASN A 309 36.65 -35.82 -19.71
C ASN A 309 37.31 -34.75 -18.82
N LEU A 310 38.05 -33.82 -19.43
CA LEU A 310 38.73 -32.67 -18.79
C LEU A 310 37.78 -31.61 -18.20
N SER A 311 36.51 -31.95 -17.95
CA SER A 311 35.55 -31.00 -17.38
C SER A 311 35.93 -30.65 -15.92
N PRO A 312 35.99 -29.35 -15.57
CA PRO A 312 36.22 -28.92 -14.19
C PRO A 312 35.04 -29.32 -13.30
N GLY A 313 35.30 -29.52 -12.01
CA GLY A 313 34.23 -29.62 -11.02
C GLY A 313 33.64 -28.25 -10.73
N PHE A 314 32.48 -28.19 -10.08
CA PHE A 314 31.87 -26.94 -9.65
C PHE A 314 31.63 -26.95 -8.15
N ARG A 315 31.89 -25.81 -7.51
CA ARG A 315 31.43 -25.53 -6.14
C ARG A 315 30.46 -24.36 -6.20
N SER A 316 29.52 -24.36 -5.26
CA SER A 316 28.52 -23.30 -5.17
C SER A 316 28.43 -22.75 -3.76
N ARG A 317 28.14 -21.46 -3.66
CA ARG A 317 27.73 -20.81 -2.41
C ARG A 317 26.47 -20.01 -2.64
N SER A 318 25.70 -19.82 -1.58
CA SER A 318 24.44 -19.10 -1.64
C SER A 318 24.37 -18.02 -0.57
N ARG A 319 23.56 -17.01 -0.80
CA ARG A 319 23.21 -15.99 0.20
C ARG A 319 21.73 -15.71 0.16
N LYS A 320 21.16 -15.23 1.25
CA LYS A 320 19.74 -14.90 1.36
C LYS A 320 19.54 -13.40 1.24
N VAL A 321 18.40 -13.00 0.70
CA VAL A 321 17.98 -11.59 0.74
C VAL A 321 17.57 -11.26 2.17
N LYS A 322 18.19 -10.23 2.77
CA LYS A 322 17.76 -9.68 4.06
C LYS A 322 16.64 -8.67 3.83
N HIS A 323 16.83 -7.78 2.87
CA HIS A 323 15.87 -6.73 2.52
C HIS A 323 15.75 -6.58 1.01
N ILE A 324 14.52 -6.53 0.52
CA ILE A 324 14.24 -6.32 -0.91
C ILE A 324 14.47 -4.86 -1.32
N ALA A 325 14.68 -4.64 -2.62
CA ALA A 325 14.77 -3.28 -3.17
C ALA A 325 13.43 -2.55 -3.06
N ILE A 326 13.46 -1.29 -2.64
CA ILE A 326 12.27 -0.43 -2.46
C ILE A 326 12.48 0.86 -3.26
N GLY A 327 11.40 1.43 -3.82
CA GLY A 327 11.43 2.78 -4.41
C GLY A 327 12.30 2.94 -5.66
N GLY A 328 12.52 1.86 -6.40
CA GLY A 328 13.42 1.86 -7.57
C GLY A 328 14.91 1.73 -7.22
N GLY A 329 15.23 1.24 -6.01
CA GLY A 329 16.57 0.78 -5.66
C GLY A 329 17.02 -0.40 -6.53
N LYS A 330 18.32 -0.68 -6.52
CA LYS A 330 18.91 -1.78 -7.29
C LYS A 330 18.40 -3.12 -6.79
N GLU A 331 18.04 -3.97 -7.76
CA GLU A 331 17.65 -5.35 -7.49
C GLU A 331 18.76 -6.13 -6.79
N CYS A 332 18.37 -7.20 -6.11
CA CYS A 332 19.32 -8.05 -5.39
C CYS A 332 20.34 -8.63 -6.36
N PRO A 333 21.65 -8.52 -6.05
CA PRO A 333 22.67 -9.20 -6.81
C PRO A 333 22.51 -10.73 -6.71
N GLU A 334 23.19 -11.48 -7.59
CA GLU A 334 23.02 -12.94 -7.68
C GLU A 334 23.10 -13.62 -6.31
N LEU A 335 22.12 -14.48 -6.03
CA LEU A 335 21.98 -15.18 -4.75
C LEU A 335 22.73 -16.50 -4.71
N LEU A 336 23.18 -16.98 -5.88
CA LEU A 336 23.89 -18.23 -6.05
C LEU A 336 25.08 -18.00 -6.97
N GLU A 337 26.26 -18.29 -6.46
CA GLU A 337 27.51 -18.18 -7.20
C GLU A 337 28.07 -19.58 -7.44
N LYS A 338 28.48 -19.86 -8.68
CA LYS A 338 29.11 -21.12 -9.07
C LYS A 338 30.50 -20.84 -9.60
N GLU A 339 31.49 -21.53 -9.05
CA GLU A 339 32.88 -21.39 -9.45
C GLU A 339 33.45 -22.76 -9.82
N ALA A 340 34.30 -22.79 -10.84
CA ALA A 340 35.03 -23.98 -11.22
C ALA A 340 36.08 -24.33 -10.13
N CYS A 341 36.08 -25.58 -9.68
CA CYS A 341 37.06 -26.11 -8.76
C CYS A 341 37.90 -27.19 -9.44
N ILE A 342 39.22 -27.09 -9.23
CA ILE A 342 40.19 -28.11 -9.62
C ILE A 342 40.59 -28.82 -8.34
N VAL A 343 40.15 -30.07 -8.18
CA VAL A 343 40.72 -30.96 -7.16
C VAL A 343 42.01 -31.50 -7.78
N GLU A 344 43.17 -31.12 -7.25
CA GLU A 344 44.45 -31.63 -7.73
C GLU A 344 44.46 -33.17 -7.71
N GLY A 345 44.97 -33.73 -8.80
CA GLY A 345 44.55 -35.01 -9.36
C GLY A 345 44.96 -36.28 -8.60
N ASP A 346 45.55 -36.24 -7.42
CA ASP A 346 46.20 -37.41 -6.81
C ASP A 346 45.41 -38.10 -5.67
N LEU A 347 44.21 -37.63 -5.32
CA LEU A 347 43.42 -38.21 -4.21
C LEU A 347 42.02 -38.75 -4.59
N LEU A 348 41.61 -38.69 -5.85
CA LEU A 348 40.27 -39.12 -6.26
C LEU A 348 40.29 -40.44 -7.06
N GLN A 349 39.49 -41.43 -6.62
CA GLN A 349 39.33 -42.72 -7.30
C GLN A 349 38.67 -42.55 -8.69
N PRO A 350 38.94 -43.46 -9.66
CA PRO A 350 38.23 -43.48 -10.93
C PRO A 350 36.73 -43.74 -10.70
N CYS A 351 35.87 -42.99 -11.41
CA CYS A 351 34.42 -43.21 -11.33
C CYS A 351 34.10 -44.64 -11.84
N PRO A 352 33.15 -45.36 -11.21
CA PRO A 352 32.77 -46.72 -11.58
C PRO A 352 32.17 -46.85 -12.98
#